data_AF-A0A933F662-F1
#
_entry.id   AF-A0A933F662-F1
#
_cell.length_a   1.000
_cell.length_b   1.000
_cell.length_c   1.000
_cell.angle_alpha   90.00
_cell.angle_beta   90.00
_cell.angle_gamma   90.00
#
_symmetry.space_group_name_H-M   'P 1'
#
loop_
_entity.id
_entity.type
_entity.pdbx_description
1 polymer ?
#
loop_
_entity_poly.entity_id
_entity_poly.type
_entity_poly.pdbx_seq_one_letter_code
_entity_poly.pdbx_strand_id
1 'polypeptide(L)'
;MGPFEDAKPWDMRGIEGIARFLRRVWVLLQEPVSWTKEPGLVSLRHRTIAKVTSDIEGYRFNTAISALMIYSNEIQKQLPPSRGDAETLLALLNPFAPHLTEELWESLGYKEFLSVAPWPVYEERFLKDDRVELAVQVNGKLRARLEAQAGAPEQAVREAALSLPKVREGIGAKPVVRVIIVPDKLVNIVVK
;
A
#
# COMPACT_ATOMS: atom_id res chain seq x y z
N MET A 1 9.18 -11.09 11.19
CA MET A 1 9.77 -10.60 12.45
C MET A 1 9.15 -9.25 12.78
N GLY A 2 9.18 -8.83 14.05
CA GLY A 2 8.54 -7.60 14.53
C GLY A 2 9.42 -6.35 14.43
N PRO A 3 9.08 -5.30 15.20
CA PRO A 3 9.94 -4.11 15.36
C PRO A 3 11.38 -4.48 15.73
N PHE A 4 12.34 -3.68 15.26
CA PHE A 4 13.77 -3.90 15.50
C PHE A 4 14.15 -3.84 17.00
N GLU A 5 13.49 -2.96 17.75
CA GLU A 5 13.74 -2.76 19.19
C GLU A 5 13.19 -3.90 20.07
N ASP A 6 12.29 -4.72 19.53
CA ASP A 6 11.64 -5.79 20.29
C ASP A 6 12.50 -7.06 20.26
N ALA A 7 12.83 -7.58 21.44
CA ALA A 7 13.37 -8.93 21.55
C ALA A 7 12.30 -9.95 21.12
N LYS A 8 12.62 -10.79 20.14
CA LYS A 8 11.73 -11.86 19.67
C LYS A 8 12.44 -13.21 19.62
N PRO A 9 11.76 -14.30 20.02
CA PRO A 9 12.29 -15.64 19.84
C PRO A 9 12.40 -15.96 18.35
N TRP A 10 13.47 -16.66 17.97
CA TRP A 10 13.67 -17.13 16.61
C TRP A 10 12.57 -18.15 16.24
N ASP A 11 11.89 -17.93 15.10
CA ASP A 11 10.86 -18.82 14.57
C ASP A 11 11.14 -19.15 13.11
N MET A 12 11.46 -20.41 12.84
CA MET A 12 11.75 -20.93 11.50
C MET A 12 10.55 -20.77 10.54
N ARG A 13 9.32 -20.77 11.05
CA ARG A 13 8.11 -20.60 10.22
C ARG A 13 8.03 -19.20 9.62
N GLY A 14 8.62 -18.20 10.29
CA GLY A 14 8.70 -16.83 9.79
C GLY A 14 9.57 -16.68 8.54
N ILE A 15 10.50 -17.61 8.30
CA ILE A 15 11.46 -17.59 7.18
C ILE A 15 10.78 -17.98 5.87
N GLU A 16 9.79 -18.87 5.92
CA GLU A 16 9.08 -19.32 4.72
C GLU A 16 8.34 -18.17 4.02
N GLY A 17 7.83 -17.21 4.80
CA GLY A 17 7.17 -16.01 4.26
C GLY A 17 8.11 -15.14 3.43
N ILE A 18 9.33 -14.90 3.93
CA ILE A 18 10.31 -14.08 3.22
C ILE A 18 10.87 -14.81 1.99
N ALA A 19 11.14 -16.11 2.09
CA ALA A 19 11.59 -16.92 0.96
C ALA A 19 10.55 -16.94 -0.18
N ARG A 20 9.26 -17.09 0.15
CA ARG A 20 8.18 -17.00 -0.85
C ARG A 20 8.07 -15.62 -1.47
N PHE A 21 8.26 -14.54 -0.69
CA PHE A 21 8.27 -13.18 -1.23
C PHE A 21 9.42 -12.96 -2.21
N LEU A 22 10.66 -13.31 -1.84
CA LEU A 22 11.82 -13.16 -2.72
C LEU A 22 11.67 -14.00 -4.00
N ARG A 23 11.17 -15.24 -3.89
CA ARG A 23 10.85 -16.06 -5.06
C ARG A 23 9.80 -15.41 -5.97
N ARG A 24 8.81 -14.74 -5.40
CA ARG A 24 7.80 -14.00 -6.19
C ARG A 24 8.40 -12.80 -6.93
N VAL A 25 9.30 -12.05 -6.29
CA VAL A 25 10.02 -10.94 -6.95
C VAL A 25 10.90 -11.47 -8.07
N TRP A 26 11.62 -12.57 -7.82
CA TRP A 26 12.40 -13.26 -8.82
C TRP A 26 11.57 -13.64 -10.04
N VAL A 27 10.48 -14.41 -9.86
CA VAL A 27 9.61 -14.81 -10.97
C VAL A 27 8.95 -13.62 -11.67
N LEU A 28 8.65 -12.55 -10.94
CA LEU A 28 8.05 -11.33 -11.50
C LEU A 28 8.97 -10.61 -12.50
N LEU A 29 10.29 -10.67 -12.28
CA LEU A 29 11.28 -9.87 -13.01
C LEU A 29 12.32 -10.72 -13.76
N GLN A 30 12.25 -12.04 -13.66
CA GLN A 30 13.06 -12.99 -14.41
C GLN A 30 12.49 -13.19 -15.83
N GLU A 31 13.37 -13.51 -16.78
CA GLU A 31 13.08 -13.68 -18.23
C GLU A 31 12.90 -12.33 -18.97
N PRO A 32 12.91 -12.25 -20.32
CA PRO A 32 12.74 -10.96 -20.98
C PRO A 32 11.33 -10.44 -20.72
N VAL A 33 11.22 -9.61 -19.69
CA VAL A 33 10.00 -8.91 -19.30
C VAL A 33 9.60 -8.03 -20.47
N SER A 34 8.47 -8.36 -21.10
CA SER A 34 7.77 -7.39 -21.94
C SER A 34 7.29 -6.28 -21.01
N TRP A 35 7.51 -5.02 -21.38
CA TRP A 35 7.10 -3.89 -20.56
C TRP A 35 5.71 -3.42 -20.98
N THR A 36 4.83 -3.12 -20.01
CA THR A 36 3.66 -2.31 -20.33
C THR A 36 4.07 -0.87 -20.66
N LYS A 37 3.20 -0.13 -21.35
CA LYS A 37 3.37 1.32 -21.53
C LYS A 37 3.18 2.02 -20.18
N GLU A 38 4.05 2.98 -19.88
CA GLU A 38 3.84 3.91 -18.78
C GLU A 38 2.55 4.73 -18.99
N PRO A 39 1.91 5.23 -17.91
CA PRO A 39 2.34 5.13 -16.52
C PRO A 39 1.95 3.80 -15.86
N GLY A 40 2.87 3.21 -15.10
CA GLY A 40 2.55 2.11 -14.19
C GLY A 40 1.81 2.56 -12.93
N LEU A 41 2.17 1.98 -11.78
CA LEU A 41 1.58 2.26 -10.47
C LEU A 41 2.08 3.56 -9.83
N VAL A 42 2.07 4.68 -10.56
CA VAL A 42 2.75 5.95 -10.18
C VAL A 42 2.47 6.38 -8.74
N SER A 43 1.21 6.56 -8.35
CA SER A 43 0.90 7.02 -6.97
C SER A 43 1.37 6.02 -5.91
N LEU A 44 1.21 4.72 -6.15
CA LEU A 44 1.68 3.70 -5.22
C LEU A 44 3.21 3.61 -5.18
N ARG A 45 3.89 3.78 -6.31
CA ARG A 45 5.36 3.83 -6.42
C ARG A 45 5.91 4.93 -5.53
N HIS A 46 5.45 6.18 -5.70
CA HIS A 46 5.90 7.31 -4.87
C HIS A 46 5.59 7.14 -3.39
N ARG A 47 4.41 6.62 -3.03
CA ARG A 47 4.07 6.29 -1.63
C ARG A 47 4.98 5.21 -1.04
N THR A 48 5.32 4.20 -1.84
CA THR A 48 6.21 3.12 -1.40
C THR A 48 7.62 3.64 -1.21
N ILE A 49 8.14 4.47 -2.11
CA ILE A 49 9.44 5.14 -1.97
C ILE A 49 9.49 5.93 -0.65
N ALA A 50 8.52 6.83 -0.42
CA ALA A 50 8.49 7.65 0.80
C ALA A 50 8.42 6.81 2.07
N LYS A 51 7.55 5.79 2.07
CA LYS A 51 7.38 4.89 3.21
C LYS A 51 8.66 4.11 3.52
N VAL A 52 9.25 3.47 2.51
CA VAL A 52 10.46 2.66 2.70
C VAL A 52 11.63 3.53 3.14
N THR A 53 11.77 4.72 2.55
CA THR A 53 12.81 5.69 2.94
C THR A 53 12.69 6.05 4.42
N SER A 54 11.52 6.54 4.85
CA SER A 54 11.28 6.93 6.25
C SER A 54 11.39 5.75 7.22
N ASP A 55 10.96 4.55 6.81
CA ASP A 55 11.06 3.34 7.64
C ASP A 55 12.50 2.86 7.78
N ILE A 56 13.36 2.99 6.76
CA ILE A 56 14.80 2.70 6.87
C ILE A 56 15.46 3.68 7.83
N GLU A 57 15.25 4.99 7.65
CA GLU A 57 15.81 6.03 8.52
C GLU A 57 15.35 5.88 9.97
N GLY A 58 14.11 5.44 10.17
CA GLY A 58 13.52 5.19 11.48
C GLY A 58 13.71 3.78 12.04
N TYR A 59 14.57 2.96 11.44
CA TYR A 59 14.84 1.57 11.87
C TYR A 59 13.60 0.64 11.93
N ARG A 60 12.55 0.95 11.16
CA ARG A 60 11.30 0.17 11.05
C ARG A 60 11.34 -0.79 9.86
N PHE A 61 12.38 -1.63 9.80
CA PHE A 61 12.65 -2.51 8.65
C PHE A 61 11.50 -3.49 8.33
N ASN A 62 10.80 -3.99 9.35
CA ASN A 62 9.68 -4.90 9.19
C ASN A 62 8.50 -4.25 8.43
N THR A 63 8.23 -2.95 8.66
CA THR A 63 7.17 -2.23 7.95
C THR A 63 7.61 -1.78 6.56
N ALA A 64 8.91 -1.52 6.36
CA ALA A 64 9.49 -1.31 5.03
C ALA A 64 9.31 -2.56 4.14
N ILE A 65 9.70 -3.74 4.63
CA ILE A 65 9.52 -5.01 3.92
C ILE A 65 8.03 -5.29 3.65
N SER A 66 7.16 -5.00 4.61
CA SER A 66 5.72 -5.16 4.42
C SER A 66 5.17 -4.25 3.30
N ALA A 67 5.68 -3.01 3.19
CA ALA A 67 5.34 -2.11 2.09
C ALA A 67 5.81 -2.64 0.73
N LEU A 68 7.04 -3.18 0.67
CA LEU A 68 7.57 -3.83 -0.53
C LEU A 68 6.76 -5.05 -0.96
N MET A 69 6.30 -5.86 0.01
CA MET A 69 5.41 -6.99 -0.26
C MET A 69 4.09 -6.51 -0.89
N ILE A 70 3.45 -5.48 -0.33
CA ILE A 70 2.23 -4.89 -0.88
C ILE A 70 2.49 -4.39 -2.31
N TYR A 71 3.55 -3.61 -2.51
CA TYR A 71 3.87 -3.04 -3.81
C TYR A 71 4.12 -4.13 -4.86
N SER A 72 4.90 -5.17 -4.54
CA SER A 72 5.12 -6.31 -5.43
C SER A 72 3.83 -7.04 -5.81
N ASN A 73 2.89 -7.18 -4.87
CA ASN A 73 1.59 -7.81 -5.15
C ASN A 73 0.72 -6.96 -6.07
N GLU A 74 0.75 -5.63 -5.96
CA GLU A 74 0.02 -4.75 -6.87
C GLU A 74 0.63 -4.76 -8.28
N ILE A 75 1.96 -4.80 -8.40
CA ILE A 75 2.64 -4.96 -9.69
C ILE A 75 2.20 -6.27 -10.36
N GLN A 76 2.11 -7.37 -9.61
CA GLN A 76 1.65 -8.66 -10.13
C GLN A 76 0.22 -8.65 -10.68
N LYS A 77 -0.64 -7.74 -10.21
CA LYS A 77 -2.01 -7.60 -10.75
C LYS A 77 -2.05 -6.88 -12.10
N GLN A 78 -0.96 -6.24 -12.49
CA GLN A 78 -0.88 -5.41 -13.70
C GLN A 78 0.19 -5.90 -14.67
N LEU A 79 0.39 -7.22 -14.77
CA LEU A 79 1.34 -7.79 -15.71
C LEU A 79 0.93 -7.49 -17.17
N PRO A 80 1.89 -7.16 -18.07
CA PRO A 80 3.31 -6.97 -17.79
C PRO A 80 3.62 -5.73 -16.92
N PRO A 81 4.62 -5.79 -16.02
CA PRO A 81 4.93 -4.66 -15.16
C PRO A 81 5.43 -3.46 -15.99
N SER A 82 5.30 -2.26 -15.44
CA SER A 82 5.99 -1.10 -16.01
C SER A 82 7.47 -1.15 -15.66
N ARG A 83 8.30 -0.60 -16.55
CA ARG A 83 9.74 -0.58 -16.34
C ARG A 83 10.10 0.24 -15.09
N GLY A 84 9.45 1.39 -14.90
CA GLY A 84 9.71 2.21 -13.72
C GLY A 84 9.27 1.55 -12.41
N ASP A 85 8.23 0.70 -12.40
CA ASP A 85 7.83 -0.03 -11.20
C ASP A 85 8.83 -1.13 -10.85
N ALA A 86 9.32 -1.86 -11.86
CA ALA A 86 10.34 -2.90 -11.68
C ALA A 86 11.64 -2.31 -11.13
N GLU A 87 12.16 -1.24 -11.75
CA GLU A 87 13.38 -0.55 -11.31
C GLU A 87 13.24 -0.02 -9.89
N THR A 88 12.10 0.61 -9.58
CA THR A 88 11.85 1.13 -8.22
C THR A 88 11.77 0.01 -7.19
N LEU A 89 11.08 -1.09 -7.49
CA LEU A 89 10.99 -2.23 -6.59
C LEU A 89 12.38 -2.80 -6.27
N LEU A 90 13.23 -2.96 -7.28
CA LEU A 90 14.61 -3.45 -7.12
C LEU A 90 15.44 -2.49 -6.27
N ALA A 91 15.43 -1.19 -6.59
CA ALA A 91 16.19 -0.19 -5.85
C ALA A 91 15.80 -0.13 -4.36
N LEU A 92 14.50 -0.15 -4.06
CA LEU A 92 14.03 -0.14 -2.67
C LEU A 92 14.29 -1.45 -1.91
N LEU A 93 14.37 -2.58 -2.63
CA LEU A 93 14.65 -3.89 -2.04
C LEU A 93 16.15 -4.14 -1.84
N ASN A 94 17.02 -3.44 -2.58
CA ASN A 94 18.48 -3.65 -2.57
C ASN A 94 19.11 -3.62 -1.16
N PRO A 95 18.76 -2.70 -0.25
CA PRO A 95 19.29 -2.71 1.12
C PRO A 95 18.96 -3.98 1.93
N PHE A 96 17.92 -4.72 1.54
CA PHE A 96 17.44 -5.91 2.25
C PHE A 96 17.86 -7.22 1.59
N ALA A 97 17.91 -7.25 0.25
CA ALA A 97 18.21 -8.46 -0.53
C ALA A 97 19.14 -8.13 -1.72
N PRO A 98 20.34 -7.58 -1.46
CA PRO A 98 21.20 -6.97 -2.49
C PRO A 98 21.53 -7.97 -3.61
N HIS A 99 21.97 -9.18 -3.26
CA HIS A 99 22.34 -10.22 -4.22
C HIS A 99 21.22 -10.54 -5.22
N LEU A 100 19.98 -10.69 -4.75
CA LEU A 100 18.84 -10.98 -5.63
C LEU A 100 18.53 -9.78 -6.54
N THR A 101 18.63 -8.57 -5.99
CA THR A 101 18.32 -7.37 -6.78
C THR A 101 19.39 -7.05 -7.82
N GLU A 102 20.67 -7.31 -7.54
CA GLU A 102 21.77 -7.11 -8.49
C GLU A 102 21.66 -8.07 -9.68
N GLU A 103 21.37 -9.35 -9.42
CA GLU A 103 21.16 -10.36 -10.48
C GLU A 103 19.98 -9.98 -11.40
N LEU A 104 18.87 -9.54 -10.80
CA LEU A 104 17.72 -9.07 -11.56
C LEU A 104 18.02 -7.77 -12.31
N TRP A 105 18.78 -6.85 -11.72
CA TRP A 105 19.19 -5.60 -12.34
C TRP A 105 20.05 -5.84 -13.59
N GLU A 106 21.03 -6.73 -13.52
CA GLU A 106 21.80 -7.17 -14.67
C GLU A 106 20.91 -7.83 -15.73
N SER A 107 19.95 -8.67 -15.30
CA SER A 107 18.97 -9.30 -16.21
C SER A 107 18.09 -8.28 -16.94
N LEU A 108 17.85 -7.09 -16.38
CA LEU A 108 17.16 -5.98 -17.05
C LEU A 108 18.05 -5.21 -18.05
N GLY A 109 19.32 -5.60 -18.18
CA GLY A 109 20.29 -5.05 -19.14
C GLY A 109 21.17 -3.93 -18.57
N TYR A 110 21.15 -3.69 -17.26
CA TYR A 110 22.05 -2.73 -16.62
C TYR A 110 23.45 -3.31 -16.44
N LYS A 111 24.47 -2.47 -16.59
CA LYS A 111 25.89 -2.87 -16.48
C LYS A 111 26.55 -2.40 -15.18
N GLU A 112 25.96 -1.41 -14.52
CA GLU A 112 26.45 -0.85 -13.27
C GLU A 112 25.71 -1.48 -12.10
N PHE A 113 26.36 -1.56 -10.95
CA PHE A 113 25.75 -2.11 -9.74
C PHE A 113 24.58 -1.25 -9.28
N LEU A 114 23.48 -1.89 -8.92
CA LEU A 114 22.32 -1.23 -8.34
C LEU A 114 22.67 -0.55 -7.00
N SER A 115 23.58 -1.13 -6.24
CA SER A 115 24.06 -0.58 -4.96
C SER A 115 24.76 0.78 -5.06
N VAL A 116 25.23 1.20 -6.26
CA VAL A 116 25.77 2.55 -6.48
C VAL A 116 24.81 3.48 -7.22
N ALA A 117 23.62 2.98 -7.60
CA ALA A 117 22.59 3.78 -8.22
C ALA A 117 22.01 4.79 -7.22
N PRO A 118 21.53 5.96 -7.69
CA PRO A 118 20.86 6.93 -6.82
C PRO A 118 19.59 6.31 -6.21
N TRP A 119 19.34 6.64 -4.94
CA TRP A 119 18.10 6.26 -4.27
C TRP A 119 16.90 6.90 -4.97
N PRO A 120 15.80 6.16 -5.23
CA PRO A 120 14.63 6.70 -5.91
C PRO A 120 13.99 7.83 -5.10
N VAL A 121 13.51 8.86 -5.81
CA VAL A 121 12.90 10.05 -5.22
C VAL A 121 11.39 10.01 -5.37
N TYR A 122 10.66 10.38 -4.31
CA TYR A 122 9.21 10.51 -4.37
C TYR A 122 8.78 11.97 -4.59
N GLU A 123 7.59 12.17 -5.16
CA GLU A 123 6.98 13.50 -5.25
C GLU A 123 5.80 13.60 -4.28
N GLU A 124 5.77 14.67 -3.48
CA GLU A 124 4.75 14.86 -2.43
C GLU A 124 3.32 14.85 -2.95
N ARG A 125 3.11 15.31 -4.19
CA ARG A 125 1.78 15.32 -4.84
C ARG A 125 1.13 13.95 -4.91
N PHE A 126 1.92 12.88 -4.94
CA PHE A 126 1.44 11.50 -5.01
C PHE A 126 1.29 10.83 -3.64
N LEU A 127 1.66 11.51 -2.54
CA LEU A 127 1.55 10.95 -1.20
C LEU A 127 0.13 11.03 -0.63
N LYS A 128 -0.66 11.98 -1.11
CA LYS A 128 -2.05 12.13 -0.67
C LYS A 128 -2.85 10.97 -1.25
N ASP A 129 -3.59 10.29 -0.39
CA ASP A 129 -4.61 9.37 -0.88
C ASP A 129 -5.75 10.21 -1.42
N ASP A 130 -5.98 10.18 -2.73
CA ASP A 130 -7.15 10.85 -3.31
C ASP A 130 -8.45 10.19 -2.85
N ARG A 131 -8.36 8.99 -2.24
CA ARG A 131 -9.49 8.22 -1.73
C ARG A 131 -9.20 7.66 -0.34
N VAL A 132 -10.18 7.80 0.55
CA VAL A 132 -10.15 7.32 1.93
C VAL A 132 -11.32 6.35 2.14
N GLU A 133 -11.06 5.25 2.86
CA GLU A 133 -12.11 4.32 3.27
C GLU A 133 -12.67 4.76 4.63
N LEU A 134 -13.91 5.26 4.62
CA LEU A 134 -14.64 5.69 5.80
C LEU A 134 -15.44 4.52 6.37
N ALA A 135 -15.23 4.20 7.64
CA ALA A 135 -16.08 3.25 8.34
C ALA A 135 -17.47 3.86 8.61
N VAL A 136 -18.55 3.24 8.12
CA VAL A 136 -19.92 3.72 8.34
C VAL A 136 -20.61 2.89 9.42
N GLN A 137 -20.99 3.56 10.50
CA GLN A 137 -21.58 2.99 11.70
C GLN A 137 -23.01 3.48 11.92
N VAL A 138 -23.85 2.63 12.53
CA VAL A 138 -25.18 3.00 13.04
C VAL A 138 -25.23 2.65 14.52
N ASN A 139 -25.46 3.64 15.39
CA ASN A 139 -25.37 3.52 16.84
C ASN A 139 -24.07 2.81 17.30
N GLY A 140 -22.93 3.19 16.69
CA GLY A 140 -21.60 2.63 17.01
C GLY A 140 -21.31 1.24 16.44
N LYS A 141 -22.27 0.57 15.78
CA LYS A 141 -22.04 -0.72 15.12
C LYS A 141 -21.67 -0.53 13.65
N LEU A 142 -20.56 -1.13 13.20
CA LEU A 142 -20.12 -1.09 11.80
C LEU A 142 -21.15 -1.74 10.88
N ARG A 143 -21.56 -1.03 9.83
CA ARG A 143 -22.52 -1.51 8.82
C ARG A 143 -21.94 -1.61 7.43
N ALA A 144 -21.11 -0.65 7.06
CA ALA A 144 -20.50 -0.58 5.74
C ALA A 144 -19.16 0.16 5.78
N ARG A 145 -18.48 0.15 4.64
CA ARG A 145 -17.32 0.97 4.34
C ARG A 145 -17.67 1.82 3.12
N LEU A 146 -17.27 3.08 3.14
CA LEU A 146 -17.51 4.06 2.08
C LEU A 146 -16.16 4.54 1.58
N GLU A 147 -15.85 4.30 0.31
CA GLU A 147 -14.74 5.02 -0.34
C GLU A 147 -15.21 6.43 -0.71
N ALA A 148 -14.49 7.45 -0.24
CA ALA A 148 -14.74 8.86 -0.58
C ALA A 148 -13.43 9.55 -0.92
N GLN A 149 -13.48 10.72 -1.58
CA GLN A 149 -12.27 11.50 -1.76
C GLN A 149 -11.76 12.04 -0.42
N ALA A 150 -10.44 12.07 -0.21
CA ALA A 150 -9.87 12.70 0.98
C ALA A 150 -10.26 14.18 1.02
N GLY A 151 -10.75 14.64 2.17
CA GLY A 151 -11.27 16.01 2.31
C GLY A 151 -12.57 16.29 1.55
N ALA A 152 -13.31 15.25 1.14
CA ALA A 152 -14.63 15.42 0.55
C ALA A 152 -15.56 16.25 1.47
N PRO A 153 -16.41 17.13 0.92
CA PRO A 153 -17.33 17.93 1.73
C PRO A 153 -18.20 17.06 2.64
N GLU A 154 -18.36 17.45 3.89
CA GLU A 154 -19.15 16.68 4.89
C GLU A 154 -20.55 16.32 4.38
N GLN A 155 -21.18 17.23 3.63
CA GLN A 155 -22.50 16.99 3.05
C GLN A 155 -22.50 15.85 2.02
N ALA A 156 -21.49 15.79 1.14
CA ALA A 156 -21.36 14.73 0.15
C ALA A 156 -21.08 13.38 0.82
N VAL A 157 -20.21 13.37 1.84
CA VAL A 157 -19.91 12.17 2.64
C VAL A 157 -21.17 11.67 3.37
N ARG A 158 -21.96 12.58 3.94
CA ARG A 158 -23.21 12.27 4.62
C ARG A 158 -24.23 11.60 3.69
N GLU A 159 -24.45 12.19 2.52
CA GLU A 159 -25.40 11.67 1.54
C GLU A 159 -24.98 10.29 1.01
N ALA A 160 -23.69 10.13 0.71
CA ALA A 160 -23.12 8.85 0.29
C ALA A 160 -23.24 7.78 1.38
N ALA A 161 -22.99 8.12 2.65
CA ALA A 161 -23.15 7.17 3.75
C ALA A 161 -24.60 6.73 3.96
N LEU A 162 -25.57 7.65 3.82
CA LEU A 162 -27.00 7.38 3.97
C LEU A 162 -27.60 6.63 2.76
N SER A 163 -26.93 6.64 1.61
CA SER A 163 -27.39 5.92 0.42
C SER A 163 -27.01 4.43 0.43
N LEU A 164 -26.07 4.01 1.27
CA LEU A 164 -25.60 2.64 1.34
C LEU A 164 -26.71 1.66 1.78
N PRO A 165 -26.94 0.54 1.05
CA PRO A 165 -28.01 -0.41 1.36
C PRO A 165 -27.97 -0.93 2.80
N LYS A 166 -26.80 -1.39 3.27
CA LYS A 166 -26.60 -1.91 4.63
C LYS A 166 -26.82 -0.85 5.72
N VAL A 167 -26.62 0.42 5.38
CA VAL A 167 -26.84 1.54 6.31
C VAL A 167 -28.34 1.84 6.39
N ARG A 168 -29.04 1.88 5.25
CA ARG A 168 -30.51 2.02 5.20
C ARG A 168 -31.21 0.89 5.96
N GLU A 169 -30.77 -0.36 5.78
CA GLU A 169 -31.24 -1.51 6.57
C GLU A 169 -30.98 -1.32 8.07
N GLY A 170 -29.80 -0.80 8.42
CA GLY A 170 -29.42 -0.55 9.81
C GLY A 170 -30.20 0.59 10.48
N ILE A 171 -30.66 1.58 9.71
CA ILE A 171 -31.51 2.69 10.16
C ILE A 171 -32.97 2.22 10.28
N GLY A 172 -33.47 1.48 9.28
CA GLY A 172 -34.87 1.04 9.22
C GLY A 172 -35.84 2.23 9.20
N ALA A 173 -36.92 2.14 10.00
CA ALA A 173 -37.92 3.19 10.16
C ALA A 173 -37.57 4.22 11.25
N LYS A 174 -36.37 4.16 11.83
CA LYS A 174 -35.98 5.02 12.95
C LYS A 174 -35.56 6.42 12.46
N PRO A 175 -36.03 7.51 13.09
CA PRO A 175 -35.53 8.83 12.79
C PRO A 175 -34.02 8.95 13.09
N VAL A 176 -33.29 9.58 12.16
CA VAL A 176 -31.89 9.97 12.35
C VAL A 176 -31.84 11.19 13.25
N VAL A 177 -31.22 11.06 14.43
CA VAL A 177 -31.07 12.13 15.41
C VAL A 177 -29.83 12.97 15.14
N ARG A 178 -28.72 12.31 14.78
CA ARG A 178 -27.43 12.98 14.54
C ARG A 178 -26.56 12.15 13.60
N VAL A 179 -25.81 12.83 12.74
CA VAL A 179 -24.71 12.23 11.97
C VAL A 179 -23.41 12.86 12.47
N ILE A 180 -22.46 12.03 12.87
CA ILE A 180 -21.14 12.44 13.36
C ILE A 180 -20.12 11.99 12.31
N ILE A 181 -19.41 12.94 11.72
CA ILE A 181 -18.38 12.68 10.71
C ILE A 181 -17.03 12.99 11.36
N VAL A 182 -16.12 12.03 11.33
CA VAL A 182 -14.70 12.26 11.59
C VAL A 182 -14.03 12.26 10.22
N PRO A 183 -13.51 13.41 9.76
CA PRO A 183 -12.90 13.54 8.45
C PRO A 183 -11.92 12.41 8.16
N ASP A 184 -12.04 11.83 6.97
CA ASP A 184 -11.18 10.76 6.44
C ASP A 184 -11.06 9.50 7.30
N LYS A 185 -11.95 9.30 8.30
CA LYS A 185 -11.92 8.14 9.20
C LYS A 185 -13.26 7.40 9.32
N LEU A 186 -14.33 8.08 9.72
CA LEU A 186 -15.61 7.40 9.98
C LEU A 186 -16.83 8.32 9.88
N VAL A 187 -17.98 7.69 9.66
CA VAL A 187 -19.31 8.29 9.75
C VAL A 187 -20.14 7.47 10.73
N ASN A 188 -20.60 8.06 11.83
CA ASN A 188 -21.49 7.42 12.79
C ASN A 188 -22.87 8.06 12.77
N ILE A 189 -23.88 7.25 12.48
CA ILE A 189 -25.28 7.67 12.36
C ILE A 189 -26.02 7.24 13.63
N VAL A 190 -26.51 8.23 14.37
CA VAL A 190 -27.27 8.02 15.60
C VAL A 190 -28.75 8.01 15.27
N VAL A 191 -29.42 6.89 15.55
CA VAL A 191 -30.86 6.69 15.31
C VAL A 191 -31.59 6.40 16.61
N LYS A 192 -32.84 6.85 16.73
CA LYS A 192 -33.68 6.66 17.91
C LYS A 192 -34.98 5.96 17.57
#